data_AF-M0IF02-F1
#
_entry.id   AF-M0IF02-F1
#
_cell.length_a   1.000
_cell.length_b   1.000
_cell.length_c   1.000
_cell.angle_alpha   90.00
_cell.angle_beta   90.00
_cell.angle_gamma   90.00
#
_symmetry.space_group_name_H-M   'P 1'
#
loop_
_entity.id
_entity.type
_entity.pdbx_description
1 polymer ?
#
loop_
_entity_poly.entity_id
_entity_poly.type
_entity_poly.pdbx_seq_one_letter_code
_entity_poly.pdbx_strand_id
1 'polypeptide(L)'
;MRDLDAMLSTICLGEEAALIVKPPNRPDDRDDVDAVLVQSNPAYEFDDGEVTYRVVEDDDRYRVLASRDVGDPVRVLGELRAVVNMSA
;
A
#
# COMPACT_ATOMS: atom_id res chain seq x y z
N MET A 1 4.56 12.55 8.20
CA MET A 1 3.64 11.93 7.23
C MET A 1 3.88 12.39 5.80
N ARG A 2 4.30 13.64 5.53
CA ARG A 2 4.71 14.12 4.19
C ARG A 2 5.70 13.22 3.44
N ASP A 3 6.58 12.52 4.16
CA ASP A 3 7.51 11.58 3.53
C ASP A 3 6.82 10.42 2.80
N LEU A 4 5.71 9.89 3.32
CA LEU A 4 5.01 8.75 2.70
C LEU A 4 4.28 9.17 1.42
N ASP A 5 3.59 10.31 1.44
CA ASP A 5 2.98 10.92 0.26
C ASP A 5 4.03 11.23 -0.83
N ALA A 6 5.17 11.79 -0.42
CA ALA A 6 6.27 12.05 -1.33
C ALA A 6 6.83 10.76 -1.94
N MET A 7 7.04 9.71 -1.13
CA MET A 7 7.49 8.39 -1.60
C MET A 7 6.49 7.77 -2.58
N LEU A 8 5.20 7.77 -2.25
CA LEU A 8 4.13 7.27 -3.13
C LEU A 8 4.08 8.04 -4.45
N SER A 9 4.25 9.36 -4.39
CA SER A 9 4.30 10.23 -5.57
C SER A 9 5.53 10.02 -6.45
N THR A 10 6.58 9.34 -5.96
CA THR A 10 7.74 8.97 -6.78
C THR A 10 7.53 7.71 -7.61
N ILE A 11 6.50 6.91 -7.31
CA ILE A 11 6.23 5.67 -8.04
C ILE A 11 5.36 5.99 -9.25
N CYS A 12 5.80 5.57 -10.42
CA CYS A 12 5.05 5.70 -11.65
C CYS A 12 4.06 4.55 -11.83
N LEU A 13 3.00 4.80 -12.59
CA LEU A 13 2.05 3.77 -12.99
C LEU A 13 2.78 2.64 -13.74
N GLY A 14 2.52 1.40 -13.31
CA GLY A 14 3.15 0.20 -13.85
C GLY A 14 4.49 -0.17 -13.22
N GLU A 15 4.99 0.60 -12.25
CA GLU A 15 6.20 0.24 -11.50
C GLU A 15 5.88 -0.65 -10.29
N GLU A 16 6.80 -1.57 -10.00
CA GLU A 16 6.76 -2.42 -8.81
C GLU A 16 7.28 -1.65 -7.59
N ALA A 17 6.57 -1.78 -6.48
CA ALA A 17 6.93 -1.20 -5.21
C ALA A 17 6.66 -2.16 -4.05
N ALA A 18 7.53 -2.10 -3.03
CA ALA A 18 7.34 -2.81 -1.79
C ALA A 18 6.64 -1.90 -0.75
N LEU A 19 5.45 -2.30 -0.31
CA LEU A 19 4.68 -1.67 0.76
C LEU A 19 5.08 -2.28 2.10
N ILE A 20 5.68 -1.49 2.99
CA ILE A 20 6.08 -1.95 4.32
C ILE A 20 4.93 -1.66 5.29
N VAL A 21 4.17 -2.69 5.66
CA VAL A 21 2.95 -2.59 6.46
C VAL A 21 3.19 -3.06 7.88
N LYS A 22 2.71 -2.30 8.85
CA LYS A 22 2.68 -2.70 10.27
C LYS A 22 1.31 -3.27 10.63
N PRO A 23 1.20 -4.58 10.92
CA PRO A 23 -0.07 -5.20 11.23
C PRO A 23 -0.63 -4.72 12.57
N PRO A 24 -1.96 -4.57 12.71
CA PRO A 24 -2.57 -4.09 13.95
C PRO A 24 -2.39 -5.08 15.11
N ASN A 25 -2.33 -6.38 14.82
CA ASN A 25 -2.24 -7.45 15.82
C ASN A 25 -0.80 -7.90 16.12
N ARG A 26 0.19 -7.41 15.35
CA ARG A 26 1.61 -7.77 15.50
C ARG A 26 2.48 -6.51 15.42
N PRO A 27 2.53 -5.69 16.49
CA PRO A 27 3.16 -4.37 16.41
C PRO A 27 4.70 -4.41 16.30
N ASP A 28 5.32 -5.52 16.68
CA ASP A 28 6.77 -5.76 16.55
C ASP A 28 7.15 -6.36 15.18
N ASP A 29 6.16 -6.75 14.39
CA ASP A 29 6.33 -7.39 13.09
C ASP A 29 6.05 -6.40 11.96
N ARG A 30 6.56 -6.68 10.76
CA ARG A 30 6.28 -5.94 9.54
C ARG A 30 5.99 -6.96 8.44
N ASP A 31 4.93 -6.72 7.70
CA ASP A 31 4.63 -7.47 6.49
C ASP A 31 5.03 -6.59 5.30
N ASP A 32 5.93 -7.11 4.48
CA ASP A 32 6.36 -6.49 3.23
C ASP A 32 5.49 -7.06 2.11
N VAL A 33 4.91 -6.17 1.30
CA VAL A 33 4.03 -6.55 0.18
C VAL A 33 4.56 -5.93 -1.10
N ASP A 34 5.06 -6.77 -1.99
CA ASP A 34 5.47 -6.36 -3.33
C ASP A 34 4.23 -6.31 -4.23
N ALA A 35 4.03 -5.20 -4.93
CA ALA A 35 2.91 -5.03 -5.84
C ALA A 35 3.17 -3.91 -6.87
N VAL A 36 2.48 -3.96 -8.00
CA VAL A 36 2.62 -2.99 -9.09
C VAL A 36 1.62 -1.85 -8.92
N LEU A 37 2.05 -0.60 -9.02
CA LEU A 37 1.13 0.53 -8.96
C LEU A 37 0.21 0.57 -10.19
N VAL A 38 -1.09 0.34 -9.98
CA VAL A 38 -2.12 0.35 -11.03
C VAL A 38 -2.95 1.63 -11.03
N GLN A 39 -2.98 2.37 -9.91
CA GLN A 39 -3.62 3.68 -9.81
C GLN A 39 -2.81 4.63 -8.94
N SER A 40 -2.36 5.76 -9.51
CA SER A 40 -1.52 6.76 -8.84
C SER A 40 -2.29 7.96 -8.27
N ASN A 41 -3.61 8.00 -8.42
CA ASN A 41 -4.44 9.08 -7.88
C ASN A 41 -5.09 8.63 -6.56
N PRO A 42 -5.02 9.42 -5.46
CA PRO A 42 -5.52 8.99 -4.16
C PRO A 42 -6.99 8.54 -4.23
N ALA A 43 -7.33 7.34 -3.76
CA ALA A 43 -6.45 6.36 -3.10
C ALA A 43 -5.50 5.63 -4.08
N TYR A 44 -4.22 5.49 -3.72
CA TYR A 44 -3.24 4.72 -4.50
C TYR A 44 -3.62 3.23 -4.49
N GLU A 45 -3.55 2.57 -5.63
CA GLU A 45 -3.86 1.15 -5.76
C GLU A 45 -2.70 0.39 -6.37
N PHE A 46 -2.33 -0.70 -5.72
CA PHE A 46 -1.28 -1.61 -6.12
C PHE A 46 -1.86 -3.00 -6.36
N ASP A 47 -1.36 -3.73 -7.35
CA ASP A 47 -1.83 -5.05 -7.70
C ASP A 47 -0.65 -6.03 -7.79
N ASP A 48 -0.76 -7.15 -7.09
CA ASP A 48 0.21 -8.26 -7.11
C ASP A 48 -0.27 -9.43 -8.02
N GLY A 49 -1.35 -9.22 -8.78
CA GLY A 49 -1.96 -10.25 -9.64
C GLY A 49 -2.95 -11.17 -8.93
N GLU A 50 -2.94 -11.24 -7.59
CA GLU A 50 -3.94 -11.95 -6.78
C GLU A 50 -4.78 -11.04 -5.89
N VAL A 51 -4.20 -9.93 -5.44
CA VAL A 51 -4.80 -9.01 -4.47
C VAL A 51 -4.50 -7.59 -4.92
N THR A 52 -5.53 -6.74 -4.84
CA THR A 52 -5.38 -5.29 -4.99
C THR A 52 -5.26 -4.66 -3.60
N TYR A 53 -4.15 -3.96 -3.38
CA TYR A 53 -3.84 -3.21 -2.18
C TYR A 53 -4.15 -1.72 -2.38
N ARG A 54 -5.05 -1.18 -1.59
CA ARG A 54 -5.41 0.24 -1.61
C ARG A 54 -4.80 0.96 -0.42
N VAL A 55 -4.04 2.01 -0.69
CA VAL A 55 -3.47 2.90 0.33
C VAL A 55 -4.40 4.10 0.52
N VAL A 56 -4.99 4.20 1.71
CA VAL A 56 -5.90 5.30 2.08
C VAL A 56 -5.30 6.12 3.22
N GLU A 57 -5.52 7.43 3.19
CA GLU A 57 -5.20 8.31 4.30
C GLU A 57 -6.36 8.33 5.31
N ASP A 58 -6.08 8.07 6.58
CA ASP A 58 -7.02 8.05 7.70
C ASP A 58 -6.36 8.65 8.96
N ASP A 59 -6.89 9.77 9.46
CA ASP A 59 -6.48 10.44 10.70
C ASP A 59 -4.95 10.67 10.82
N ASP A 60 -4.37 11.33 9.80
CA ASP A 60 -2.93 11.59 9.67
C ASP A 60 -2.09 10.31 9.55
N ARG A 61 -2.65 9.19 9.08
CA ARG A 61 -1.93 7.92 8.85
C ARG A 61 -2.31 7.31 7.51
N TYR A 62 -1.38 6.56 6.91
CA TYR A 62 -1.69 5.75 5.76
C TYR A 62 -2.06 4.34 6.21
N ARG A 63 -3.19 3.81 5.73
CA ARG A 63 -3.62 2.42 5.94
C ARG A 63 -3.59 1.67 4.63
N VAL A 64 -3.16 0.42 4.69
CA VAL A 64 -3.20 -0.51 3.57
C VAL A 64 -4.40 -1.42 3.74
N LEU A 65 -5.27 -1.40 2.74
CA LEU A 65 -6.44 -2.23 2.60
C LEU A 65 -6.15 -3.27 1.51
N ALA A 66 -6.54 -4.52 1.71
CA ALA A 66 -6.44 -5.58 0.73
C ALA A 66 -7.84 -6.01 0.30
N SER A 67 -8.04 -6.13 -1.01
CA SER A 67 -9.26 -6.69 -1.61
C SER A 67 -8.87 -7.65 -2.73
N ARG A 68 -9.48 -8.83 -2.77
CA ARG A 68 -9.26 -9.80 -3.86
C ARG A 68 -10.15 -9.56 -5.07
N ASP A 69 -11.31 -8.94 -4.87
CA ASP A 69 -12.29 -8.68 -5.92
C ASP A 69 -13.18 -7.48 -5.56
N VAL A 70 -13.94 -6.96 -6.53
CA VAL A 70 -14.92 -5.87 -6.35
C VAL A 70 -16.04 -6.27 -5.36
N GLY A 71 -16.29 -7.56 -5.19
CA GLY A 71 -17.24 -8.10 -4.21
C GLY A 71 -16.62 -8.62 -2.90
N ASP A 72 -15.29 -8.61 -2.76
CA ASP A 72 -14.60 -9.18 -1.60
C ASP A 72 -14.62 -8.19 -0.41
N PRO A 73 -14.83 -8.65 0.84
CA PRO A 73 -14.75 -7.78 2.00
C PRO A 73 -13.34 -7.22 2.15
N VAL A 74 -13.22 -5.90 2.03
CA VAL A 74 -11.97 -5.18 2.20
C VAL A 74 -11.37 -5.47 3.58
N ARG A 75 -10.17 -6.05 3.60
CA ARG A 75 -9.44 -6.38 4.83
C ARG A 75 -8.39 -5.32 5.11
N VAL A 76 -8.33 -4.83 6.35
CA VAL A 76 -7.24 -3.95 6.79
C VAL A 76 -5.99 -4.79 7.02
N LEU A 77 -4.93 -4.54 6.26
CA LEU A 77 -3.62 -5.15 6.51
C LEU A 77 -2.90 -4.45 7.66
N GLY A 78 -2.95 -3.12 7.69
CA GLY A 78 -2.33 -2.34 8.76
C GLY A 78 -1.95 -0.92 8.35
N GLU A 79 -1.07 -0.32 9.12
CA GLU A 79 -0.53 1.02 8.87
C GLU A 79 0.66 0.93 7.91
N LEU A 80 0.64 1.72 6.83
CA LEU A 80 1.77 1.85 5.93
C LEU A 80 2.88 2.64 6.63
N ARG A 81 4.06 2.05 6.69
CA ARG A 81 5.23 2.64 7.38
C ARG A 81 6.25 3.19 6.41
N ALA A 82 6.42 2.55 5.28
CA ALA A 82 7.32 2.95 4.23
C ALA A 82 6.88 2.34 2.90
N VAL A 83 7.39 2.92 1.83
CA VAL A 83 7.21 2.46 0.46
C VAL A 83 8.56 2.53 -0.23
N VAL A 84 8.93 1.45 -0.91
CA VAL A 84 10.19 1.37 -1.64
C VAL A 84 9.86 1.15 -3.12
N ASN A 85 10.26 2.08 -3.98
CA ASN A 85 10.21 1.87 -5.42
C ASN A 85 11.31 0.87 -5.79
N MET A 86 10.92 -0.30 -6.33
CA MET A 86 11.85 -1.37 -6.71
C MET A 86 12.40 -1.20 -8.13
N SER A 87 11.85 -0.25 -8.88
CA SER A 87 12.23 0.08 -10.25
C SER A 87 13.23 1.24 -10.34
N ALA A 88 13.58 1.85 -9.21
CA ALA A 88 14.45 3.03 -9.10
C ALA A 88 15.96 2.73 -9.00
#